data_AF-A0A522Z0N5-F1
#
_entry.id   AF-A0A522Z0N5-F1
#
_cell.length_a   1.000
_cell.length_b   1.000
_cell.length_c   1.000
_cell.angle_alpha   90.00
_cell.angle_beta   90.00
_cell.angle_gamma   90.00
#
_symmetry.space_group_name_H-M   'P 1'
#
loop_
_entity.id
_entity.type
_entity.pdbx_description
1 polymer ?
#
loop_
_entity_poly.entity_id
_entity_poly.type
_entity_poly.pdbx_seq_one_letter_code
_entity_poly.pdbx_strand_id
1 'polypeptide(L)'
;MTLEILGYSFIQKGLVAGIAIAIICSLMGMFLVLRRYSLFGDALSHMAFGGISLGLFTGIYPLWTAFIVSVLGALGITRLRKSTKISGDAAIAVLLVSGLGIGVLLISATGGFKVDLFSFLFGSILLISFEDMLLILGISSGIVATLV
;
A
#
# COMPACT_ATOMS: atom_id res chain seq x y z
N MET A 1 13.36 30.36 13.31
CA MET A 1 14.02 29.05 13.19
C MET A 1 13.07 27.87 12.99
N THR A 2 12.07 27.61 13.85
CA THR A 2 11.16 26.44 13.65
C THR A 2 10.07 26.65 12.59
N LEU A 3 9.51 27.86 12.48
CA LEU A 3 8.43 28.15 11.51
C LEU A 3 8.92 28.38 10.07
N GLU A 4 10.19 28.75 9.87
CA GLU A 4 10.76 28.95 8.53
C GLU A 4 10.82 27.64 7.72
N ILE A 5 10.89 26.50 8.42
CA ILE A 5 10.87 25.17 7.81
C ILE A 5 9.55 24.91 7.07
N LEU A 6 8.42 25.49 7.52
CA LEU A 6 7.14 25.37 6.81
C LEU A 6 7.06 26.19 5.52
N GLY A 7 8.02 27.09 5.27
CA GLY A 7 8.09 27.87 4.03
C GLY A 7 8.56 27.06 2.81
N TYR A 8 9.18 25.90 3.02
CA TYR A 8 9.67 25.07 1.93
C TYR A 8 8.52 24.33 1.23
N SER A 9 8.45 24.48 -0.09
CA SER A 9 7.39 23.89 -0.93
C SER A 9 7.34 22.36 -0.84
N PHE A 10 8.47 21.68 -0.67
CA PHE A 10 8.49 20.22 -0.49
C PHE A 10 7.88 19.79 0.85
N ILE A 11 8.09 20.58 1.90
CA ILE A 11 7.51 20.32 3.23
C ILE A 11 6.01 20.54 3.18
N GLN A 12 5.55 21.64 2.56
CA GLN A 12 4.12 21.90 2.40
C GLN A 12 3.42 20.78 1.62
N LYS A 13 3.97 20.38 0.46
CA LYS A 13 3.42 19.26 -0.34
C LYS A 13 3.38 17.97 0.47
N GLY A 14 4.46 17.63 1.15
CA GLY A 14 4.55 16.44 1.98
C GLY A 14 3.53 16.43 3.12
N LEU A 15 3.35 17.58 3.79
CA LEU A 15 2.42 17.72 4.90
C LEU A 15 0.95 17.63 4.44
N VAL A 16 0.61 18.26 3.31
CA VAL A 16 -0.72 18.15 2.69
C VAL A 16 -1.02 16.72 2.26
N ALA A 17 -0.10 16.06 1.55
CA ALA A 17 -0.25 14.67 1.14
C ALA A 17 -0.36 13.73 2.35
N GLY A 18 0.47 13.92 3.37
CA GLY A 18 0.47 13.13 4.60
C GLY A 18 -0.84 13.26 5.38
N ILE A 19 -1.40 14.47 5.50
CA ILE A 19 -2.71 14.69 6.14
C ILE A 19 -3.81 13.99 5.36
N ALA A 20 -3.82 14.10 4.02
CA ALA A 20 -4.80 13.44 3.18
C ALA A 20 -4.76 11.91 3.36
N ILE A 21 -3.57 11.31 3.35
CA ILE A 21 -3.37 9.88 3.60
C ILE A 21 -3.82 9.49 5.00
N ALA A 22 -3.49 10.27 6.03
CA ALA A 22 -3.89 10.00 7.41
C ALA A 22 -5.42 9.96 7.58
N ILE A 23 -6.14 10.87 6.92
CA ILE A 23 -7.61 10.90 6.91
C ILE A 23 -8.17 9.63 6.27
N ILE A 24 -7.68 9.23 5.09
CA ILE A 24 -8.14 8.00 4.42
C ILE A 24 -7.86 6.77 5.29
N CYS A 25 -6.63 6.65 5.82
CA CYS A 25 -6.22 5.51 6.63
C CYS A 25 -7.10 5.38 7.89
N SER A 26 -7.44 6.50 8.52
CA SER A 26 -8.35 6.53 9.66
C SER A 26 -9.76 6.05 9.29
N LEU A 27 -10.35 6.60 8.22
CA LEU A 27 -11.68 6.23 7.74
C LEU A 27 -11.76 4.75 7.32
N MET A 28 -10.79 4.30 6.51
CA MET A 28 -10.71 2.92 6.06
C MET A 28 -10.47 1.96 7.22
N GLY A 29 -9.59 2.31 8.15
CA GLY A 29 -9.32 1.52 9.35
C GLY A 29 -10.58 1.29 10.18
N MET A 30 -11.34 2.35 10.48
CA MET A 30 -12.60 2.23 11.21
C MET A 30 -13.60 1.30 10.49
N PHE A 31 -13.77 1.47 9.18
CA PHE A 31 -14.69 0.66 8.39
C PHE A 31 -14.30 -0.82 8.36
N LEU A 32 -13.00 -1.11 8.19
CA LEU A 32 -12.48 -2.47 8.20
C LEU A 32 -12.67 -3.13 9.57
N VAL A 33 -12.41 -2.42 10.66
CA VAL A 33 -12.59 -2.95 12.03
C VAL A 33 -14.06 -3.27 12.31
N LEU A 34 -14.97 -2.34 12.00
CA LEU A 34 -16.42 -2.54 12.20
C LEU A 34 -16.96 -3.74 11.43
N ARG A 35 -16.41 -4.01 10.24
CA ARG A 35 -16.78 -5.17 9.41
C ARG A 35 -16.09 -6.48 9.79
N ARG A 36 -15.29 -6.52 10.86
CA ARG A 36 -14.45 -7.66 11.25
C ARG A 36 -13.41 -8.03 10.17
N TYR A 37 -12.89 -7.04 9.46
CA TYR A 37 -11.87 -7.18 8.41
C TYR A 37 -10.52 -6.62 8.92
N SER A 38 -10.24 -6.70 10.22
CA SER A 38 -9.06 -6.07 10.81
C SER A 38 -7.73 -6.55 10.21
N LEU A 39 -7.67 -7.81 9.75
CA LEU A 39 -6.47 -8.41 9.15
C LEU A 39 -6.34 -8.18 7.63
N PHE A 40 -7.32 -7.53 6.98
CA PHE A 40 -7.26 -7.29 5.54
C PHE A 40 -6.10 -6.37 5.15
N GLY A 41 -5.89 -5.30 5.93
CA GLY A 41 -4.80 -4.34 5.68
C GLY A 41 -3.42 -4.99 5.81
N ASP A 42 -3.26 -5.90 6.77
CA ASP A 42 -2.02 -6.63 6.99
C ASP A 42 -1.68 -7.54 5.81
N ALA A 43 -2.64 -8.37 5.38
CA ALA A 43 -2.45 -9.22 4.18
C ALA A 43 -2.18 -8.40 2.92
N LEU A 44 -2.87 -7.28 2.71
CA LEU A 44 -2.65 -6.42 1.54
C LEU A 44 -1.26 -5.76 1.54
N SER A 45 -0.72 -5.43 2.71
CA SER A 45 0.62 -4.87 2.84
C SER A 45 1.69 -5.89 2.41
N HIS A 46 1.52 -7.17 2.79
CA HIS A 46 2.41 -8.25 2.35
C HIS A 46 2.22 -8.61 0.87
N MET A 47 1.01 -8.52 0.33
CA MET A 47 0.78 -8.67 -1.11
C MET A 47 1.42 -7.52 -1.91
N ALA A 48 1.35 -6.28 -1.40
CA ALA A 48 2.02 -5.13 -2.00
C ALA A 48 3.54 -5.34 -2.03
N PHE A 49 4.13 -5.81 -0.94
CA PHE A 49 5.55 -6.17 -0.89
C PHE A 49 5.93 -7.22 -1.95
N GLY A 50 5.12 -8.28 -2.11
CA GLY A 50 5.29 -9.26 -3.19
C GLY A 50 5.24 -8.61 -4.58
N GLY A 51 4.33 -7.66 -4.80
CA GLY A 51 4.20 -6.91 -6.04
C GLY A 51 5.36 -5.95 -6.32
N ILE A 52 5.86 -5.24 -5.32
CA ILE A 52 7.07 -4.39 -5.43
C ILE A 52 8.27 -5.26 -5.85
N SER A 53 8.43 -6.41 -5.19
CA SER A 53 9.49 -7.38 -5.48
C SER A 53 9.39 -7.91 -6.92
N LEU A 54 8.17 -8.15 -7.40
CA LEU A 54 7.91 -8.55 -8.79
C LEU A 54 8.26 -7.46 -9.79
N GLY A 55 7.93 -6.21 -9.51
CA GLY A 55 8.34 -5.08 -10.36
C GLY A 55 9.85 -4.95 -10.45
N LEU A 56 10.54 -5.01 -9.31
CA LEU A 56 12.00 -4.98 -9.25
C LEU A 56 12.64 -6.15 -10.01
N PHE A 57 12.07 -7.36 -9.91
CA PHE A 57 12.56 -8.55 -10.63
C PHE A 57 12.34 -8.44 -12.14
N THR A 58 11.19 -7.92 -12.58
CA THR A 58 10.82 -7.82 -14.01
C THR A 58 11.33 -6.55 -14.69
N GLY A 59 11.86 -5.59 -13.93
CA GLY A 59 12.25 -4.27 -14.44
C GLY A 59 11.07 -3.34 -14.75
N ILE A 60 9.84 -3.72 -14.37
CA ILE A 60 8.65 -2.88 -14.48
C ILE A 60 8.63 -1.92 -13.29
N TYR A 61 8.12 -0.71 -13.50
CA TYR A 61 7.99 0.28 -12.43
C TYR A 61 7.24 -0.31 -11.21
N PRO A 62 7.90 -0.43 -10.03
CA PRO A 62 7.38 -1.25 -8.91
C PRO A 62 6.02 -0.83 -8.35
N LEU A 63 5.67 0.45 -8.51
CA LEU A 63 4.38 0.97 -8.03
C LEU A 63 3.19 0.35 -8.79
N TRP A 64 3.35 0.13 -10.10
CA TRP A 64 2.31 -0.48 -10.94
C TRP A 64 2.10 -1.96 -10.61
N THR A 65 3.19 -2.70 -10.43
CA THR A 65 3.11 -4.12 -10.06
C THR A 65 2.59 -4.29 -8.64
N ALA A 66 2.98 -3.43 -7.69
CA ALA A 66 2.41 -3.39 -6.35
C ALA A 66 0.90 -3.18 -6.40
N PHE A 67 0.43 -2.18 -7.14
CA PHE A 67 -0.98 -1.88 -7.30
C PHE A 67 -1.76 -3.07 -7.86
N ILE A 68 -1.29 -3.66 -8.97
CA ILE A 68 -1.96 -4.81 -9.61
C ILE A 68 -2.01 -6.02 -8.67
N VAL A 69 -0.90 -6.36 -8.02
CA VAL A 69 -0.83 -7.52 -7.11
C VAL A 69 -1.68 -7.30 -5.87
N SER A 70 -1.73 -6.07 -5.31
CA SER A 70 -2.62 -5.74 -4.20
C SER A 70 -4.09 -5.83 -4.58
N VAL A 71 -4.48 -5.38 -5.78
CA VAL A 71 -5.86 -5.52 -6.29
C VAL A 71 -6.22 -7.00 -6.47
N LEU A 72 -5.34 -7.79 -7.08
CA LEU A 72 -5.53 -9.24 -7.21
C LEU A 72 -5.61 -9.93 -5.84
N GLY A 73 -4.79 -9.50 -4.88
CA GLY A 73 -4.86 -9.94 -3.49
C GLY A 73 -6.21 -9.63 -2.85
N ALA A 74 -6.68 -8.39 -2.94
CA ALA A 74 -7.98 -7.98 -2.39
C ALA A 74 -9.14 -8.80 -2.97
N LEU A 75 -9.14 -8.99 -4.30
CA LEU A 75 -10.12 -9.82 -4.99
C LEU A 75 -10.01 -11.29 -4.58
N GLY A 76 -8.79 -11.80 -4.43
CA GLY A 76 -8.49 -13.15 -3.94
C GLY A 76 -9.07 -13.40 -2.55
N ILE A 77 -8.78 -12.54 -1.56
CA ILE A 77 -9.34 -12.66 -0.20
C ILE A 77 -10.86 -12.61 -0.27
N THR A 78 -11.43 -11.67 -1.02
CA THR A 78 -12.89 -11.52 -1.16
C THR A 78 -13.53 -12.78 -1.77
N ARG A 79 -12.89 -13.40 -2.77
CA ARG A 79 -13.40 -14.60 -3.44
C ARG A 79 -13.28 -15.84 -2.56
N LEU A 80 -12.13 -16.05 -1.92
CA LEU A 80 -11.89 -17.19 -1.03
C LEU A 80 -12.83 -17.15 0.16
N ARG A 81 -13.05 -15.97 0.72
CA ARG A 81 -13.95 -15.78 1.86
C ARG A 81 -15.43 -16.00 1.53
N LYS A 82 -15.85 -15.78 0.27
CA LYS A 82 -17.20 -16.14 -0.20
C LYS A 82 -17.38 -17.65 -0.40
N SER A 83 -16.29 -18.42 -0.44
CA SER A 83 -16.35 -19.88 -0.54
C SER A 83 -16.62 -20.47 0.84
N THR A 84 -17.60 -21.37 0.95
CA THR A 84 -18.01 -22.01 2.22
C THR A 84 -16.95 -22.97 2.79
N LYS A 85 -15.90 -23.28 2.03
CA LYS A 85 -14.89 -24.28 2.39
C LYS A 85 -13.73 -23.76 3.25
N ILE A 86 -13.51 -22.44 3.28
CA ILE A 86 -12.33 -21.84 3.93
C ILE A 86 -12.79 -20.70 4.84
N SER A 87 -12.32 -20.67 6.09
CA SER A 87 -12.60 -19.55 6.99
C SER A 87 -11.97 -18.26 6.45
N GLY A 88 -12.63 -17.12 6.71
CA GLY A 88 -12.12 -15.83 6.26
C GLY A 88 -10.68 -15.57 6.72
N ASP A 89 -10.37 -15.94 7.96
CA ASP A 89 -9.03 -15.76 8.53
C ASP A 89 -7.98 -16.66 7.88
N ALA A 90 -8.34 -17.91 7.52
CA ALA A 90 -7.45 -18.78 6.78
C ALA A 90 -7.15 -18.25 5.37
N ALA A 91 -8.16 -17.67 4.69
CA ALA A 91 -7.95 -17.05 3.38
C ALA A 91 -6.97 -15.87 3.45
N ILE A 92 -7.09 -15.03 4.48
CA ILE A 92 -6.18 -13.91 4.74
C ILE A 92 -4.77 -14.44 5.02
N ALA A 93 -4.63 -15.44 5.89
CA ALA A 93 -3.33 -16.02 6.24
C ALA A 93 -2.61 -16.63 5.03
N VAL A 94 -3.33 -17.35 4.17
CA VAL A 94 -2.78 -17.93 2.94
C VAL A 94 -2.27 -16.84 2.00
N LEU A 95 -3.05 -15.78 1.78
CA LEU A 95 -2.60 -14.69 0.92
C LEU A 95 -1.41 -13.94 1.51
N LEU A 96 -1.43 -13.65 2.81
CA LEU A 96 -0.33 -13.00 3.51
C LEU A 96 0.98 -13.76 3.33
N VAL A 97 1.00 -15.06 3.66
CA VAL A 97 2.19 -15.91 3.54
C VAL A 97 2.62 -16.05 2.08
N SER A 98 1.67 -16.09 1.14
CA SER A 98 1.99 -16.14 -0.29
C SER A 98 2.67 -14.85 -0.77
N GLY A 99 2.15 -13.67 -0.41
CA GLY A 99 2.71 -12.39 -0.80
C GLY A 99 4.11 -12.17 -0.22
N LEU A 100 4.27 -12.49 1.07
CA LEU A 100 5.57 -12.42 1.73
C LEU A 100 6.58 -13.42 1.15
N GLY A 101 6.17 -14.69 0.98
CA GLY A 101 7.02 -15.75 0.44
C GLY A 101 7.47 -15.45 -0.99
N ILE A 102 6.54 -15.05 -1.87
CA ILE A 102 6.86 -14.64 -3.24
C ILE A 102 7.79 -13.43 -3.24
N GLY A 103 7.53 -12.42 -2.40
CA GLY A 103 8.38 -11.24 -2.30
C GLY A 103 9.81 -11.59 -1.91
N VAL A 104 9.99 -12.37 -0.83
CA VAL A 104 11.31 -12.79 -0.35
C VAL A 104 12.05 -13.64 -1.40
N LEU A 105 11.34 -14.54 -2.09
CA LEU A 105 11.92 -15.36 -3.16
C LEU A 105 12.43 -14.50 -4.32
N LEU A 106 11.64 -13.53 -4.78
CA LEU A 106 12.01 -12.66 -5.90
C LEU A 106 13.16 -11.71 -5.56
N ILE A 107 13.17 -11.16 -4.33
CA ILE A 107 14.27 -10.32 -3.86
C ILE A 107 15.56 -11.13 -3.78
N SER A 108 15.49 -12.34 -3.22
CA SER A 108 16.64 -13.26 -3.14
C SER A 108 17.18 -13.59 -4.53
N ALA A 109 16.31 -13.81 -5.51
CA ALA A 109 16.70 -14.06 -6.90
C ALA A 109 17.38 -12.85 -7.58
N THR A 110 17.10 -11.62 -7.14
CA THR A 110 17.63 -10.38 -7.74
C THR A 110 18.94 -9.89 -7.11
N GLY A 111 19.53 -10.68 -6.20
CA GLY A 111 20.76 -10.35 -5.48
C GLY A 111 20.55 -9.68 -4.12
N GLY A 112 19.36 -9.80 -3.53
CA GLY A 112 19.06 -9.34 -2.17
C GLY A 112 18.45 -7.94 -2.08
N PHE A 113 18.39 -7.42 -0.85
CA PHE A 113 17.77 -6.13 -0.53
C PHE A 113 18.63 -4.96 -1.03
N LYS A 114 18.33 -4.46 -2.24
CA LYS A 114 18.96 -3.25 -2.79
C LYS A 114 18.39 -1.98 -2.14
N VAL A 115 19.16 -0.89 -2.19
CA VAL A 115 18.79 0.43 -1.63
C VAL A 115 17.44 0.94 -2.19
N ASP A 116 17.12 0.61 -3.45
CA ASP A 116 15.87 1.00 -4.07
C ASP A 116 14.64 0.41 -3.37
N LEU A 117 14.73 -0.81 -2.85
CA LEU A 117 13.61 -1.47 -2.20
C LEU A 117 13.21 -0.75 -0.91
N PHE A 118 14.19 -0.38 -0.08
CA PHE A 118 13.92 0.39 1.13
C PHE A 118 13.30 1.76 0.81
N SER A 119 13.74 2.38 -0.29
CA SER A 119 13.17 3.64 -0.75
C SER A 119 11.69 3.50 -1.15
N PHE A 120 11.28 2.36 -1.72
CA PHE A 120 9.86 2.09 -2.02
C PHE A 120 9.03 1.69 -0.79
N LEU A 121 9.60 0.96 0.16
CA LEU A 121 8.86 0.51 1.36
C LEU A 121 8.67 1.61 2.40
N PHE A 122 9.67 2.46 2.59
CA PHE A 122 9.63 3.52 3.59
C PHE A 122 9.29 4.89 2.98
N GLY A 123 9.50 5.05 1.67
CA GLY A 123 9.23 6.31 0.97
C GLY A 123 10.16 7.44 1.42
N SER A 124 10.04 8.58 0.74
CA SER A 124 10.60 9.84 1.21
C SER A 124 9.61 10.96 0.91
N ILE A 125 9.20 11.67 1.96
CA ILE A 125 8.26 12.78 1.87
C ILE A 125 8.83 13.97 1.06
N LEU A 126 10.17 14.01 0.91
CA LEU A 126 10.87 15.03 0.13
C LEU A 126 10.68 14.84 -1.38
N LEU A 127 10.40 13.62 -1.84
CA LEU A 127 10.31 13.27 -3.27
C LEU A 127 8.95 13.59 -3.89
N ILE A 128 7.97 14.04 -3.11
CA ILE A 128 6.61 14.27 -3.58
C ILE A 128 6.58 15.44 -4.57
N SER A 129 6.25 15.15 -5.82
CA SER A 129 6.03 16.17 -6.86
C SER A 129 4.66 16.85 -6.69
N PHE A 130 4.44 17.93 -7.44
CA PHE A 130 3.14 18.59 -7.44
C PHE A 130 2.03 17.70 -8.03
N GLU A 131 2.38 16.91 -9.05
CA GLU A 131 1.47 15.95 -9.69
C GLU A 131 1.10 14.82 -8.73
N ASP A 132 2.07 14.29 -7.99
CA ASP A 132 1.83 13.25 -6.97
C ASP A 132 0.90 13.76 -5.87
N MET A 133 1.10 15.01 -5.42
CA MET A 133 0.23 15.63 -4.41
C MET A 133 -1.21 15.74 -4.92
N LEU A 134 -1.42 16.19 -6.16
CA LEU A 134 -2.75 16.28 -6.76
C LEU A 134 -3.40 14.90 -6.94
N LEU A 135 -2.64 13.90 -7.36
CA LEU A 135 -3.12 12.52 -7.46
C LEU A 135 -3.57 11.98 -6.11
N ILE A 136 -2.75 12.16 -5.06
CA ILE A 136 -3.09 11.75 -3.70
C ILE A 136 -4.38 12.43 -3.25
N LEU A 137 -4.50 13.74 -3.43
CA LEU A 137 -5.71 14.48 -3.06
C LEU A 137 -6.95 14.04 -3.86
N GLY A 138 -6.80 13.79 -5.16
CA GLY A 138 -7.88 13.30 -6.03
C GLY A 138 -8.37 11.91 -5.59
N ILE A 139 -7.46 10.98 -5.33
CA ILE A 139 -7.80 9.64 -4.84
C ILE A 139 -8.43 9.72 -3.44
N SER A 140 -7.86 10.54 -2.54
CA SER A 140 -8.37 10.72 -1.18
C SER A 140 -9.79 11.26 -1.16
N SER A 141 -10.05 12.32 -1.91
CA SER A 141 -11.39 12.92 -2.00
C SER A 141 -12.40 11.95 -2.62
N GLY A 142 -12.00 11.20 -3.65
CA GLY A 142 -12.83 10.14 -4.23
C GLY A 142 -13.22 9.06 -3.21
N ILE A 143 -12.25 8.58 -2.42
CA ILE A 143 -12.51 7.57 -1.37
C ILE A 143 -13.48 8.12 -0.32
N VAL A 144 -13.24 9.33 0.19
CA VAL A 144 -14.13 9.98 1.18
C VAL A 144 -15.55 10.11 0.62
N ALA A 145 -15.70 10.57 -0.61
CA ALA A 145 -17.00 10.74 -1.26
C ALA A 145 -17.76 9.42 -1.47
N THR A 146 -17.06 8.28 -1.57
CA THR A 146 -17.71 6.96 -1.68
C THR A 146 -18.10 6.33 -0.33
N LEU A 147 -17.46 6.78 0.76
CA LEU A 147 -17.68 6.24 2.10
C LEU A 147 -18.76 6.99 2.89
N VAL A 148 -18.91 8.29 2.62
CA VAL A 148 -19.94 9.17 3.18
C VAL A 148 -21.23 9.02 2.38
#